data_AF-A0A7W7KCN2-F1
#
_entry.id   AF-A0A7W7KCN2-F1
#
_cell.length_a   1.000
_cell.length_b   1.000
_cell.length_c   1.000
_cell.angle_alpha   90.00
_cell.angle_beta   90.00
_cell.angle_gamma   90.00
#
_symmetry.space_group_name_H-M   'P 1'
#
loop_
_entity.id
_entity.type
_entity.pdbx_description
1 polymer ?
#
loop_
_entity_poly.entity_id
_entity_poly.type
_entity_poly.pdbx_seq_one_letter_code
_entity_poly.pdbx_strand_id
1 'polypeptide(L)'
;MGYADFAGEFVIPAGVVAARPWLVCDGPNDATDLAVNWRRIRVEDITSERAAKDYADAASTSYTNANIAKGQAEGFASAASGSANTAGLRAGDAATSASAASGSAATATAKASEAATSATLSARYANGSSNRVTSDFAAGKSGWNIAGNAIHRQQWNANNADFQFANENYFGILGLDKNGDHYTDVYSSWAACNGGEWWQASAWLASRECVTFVYLQYADANATYLSDSNQSPSMYNNPRGWSNLENFSRVFVKQQTPANARYVRLVWRKGGWINNGTPDLSWAFMMRPMLAPATADQTDPSPYVPRGGGDGLKDASARIEEVSTVAATANTAVAQIKSTLQVDVNGASARLNTVEQVAAVAFDRTTGARWSKEAISPAGRAQLTVYSLDQNGTPQAGVDIIGDLSVRGDIFVDGTVYTSKIAPNAATQVWYTSRSDVIQYPTGIISTLSTGFAKYAGSESVVQYDVQVPLFGTDAVKINAWLDVWQGGTLIQNRGIRMEVDGNNETYLPFVYQHCFFNLPAGNYEARFSIERTSGHNCSTNGLYHMIVREFKR
;
A
#
# COMPACT_ATOMS: atom_id res chain seq x y z
N MET A 1 0.92 -38.17 -77.78
CA MET A 1 -0.11 -37.09 -77.82
C MET A 1 -0.91 -37.20 -76.53
N GLY A 2 -0.78 -36.22 -75.63
CA GLY A 2 -1.56 -36.18 -74.39
C GLY A 2 -2.90 -35.49 -74.64
N TYR A 3 -3.98 -36.03 -74.11
CA TYR A 3 -5.25 -35.30 -74.04
C TYR A 3 -5.11 -34.21 -72.97
N ALA A 4 -5.55 -33.00 -73.27
CA ALA A 4 -5.68 -31.93 -72.28
C ALA A 4 -7.16 -31.78 -71.95
N ASP A 5 -7.48 -31.84 -70.66
CA ASP A 5 -8.83 -31.57 -70.19
C ASP A 5 -9.04 -30.07 -70.09
N PHE A 6 -10.22 -29.61 -70.50
CA PHE A 6 -10.69 -28.25 -70.27
C PHE A 6 -12.10 -28.32 -69.67
N ALA A 7 -12.36 -27.46 -68.70
CA ALA A 7 -13.65 -27.36 -68.02
C ALA A 7 -13.99 -25.88 -67.84
N GLY A 8 -15.28 -25.56 -67.85
CA GLY A 8 -15.78 -24.22 -67.66
C GLY A 8 -17.23 -24.24 -67.21
N GLU A 9 -17.61 -23.22 -66.46
CA GLU A 9 -18.97 -23.03 -65.99
C GLU A 9 -19.61 -21.86 -66.75
N PHE A 10 -20.85 -22.04 -67.19
CA PHE A 10 -21.63 -20.97 -67.82
C PHE A 10 -23.03 -20.96 -67.22
N VAL A 11 -23.56 -19.76 -67.01
CA VAL A 11 -24.94 -19.58 -66.57
C VAL A 11 -25.83 -19.55 -67.81
N ILE A 12 -26.81 -20.46 -67.89
CA ILE A 12 -27.83 -20.39 -68.94
C ILE A 12 -28.75 -19.22 -68.60
N PRO A 13 -28.88 -18.19 -69.47
CA PRO A 13 -29.78 -17.07 -69.21
C PRO A 13 -31.22 -17.53 -69.01
N ALA A 14 -31.96 -16.85 -68.14
CA ALA A 14 -33.36 -17.13 -67.89
C ALA A 14 -34.17 -17.11 -69.21
N GLY A 15 -35.04 -18.10 -69.41
CA GLY A 15 -35.91 -18.21 -70.59
C GLY A 15 -35.31 -18.95 -71.79
N VAL A 16 -34.03 -19.35 -71.74
CA VAL A 16 -33.44 -20.23 -72.76
C VAL A 16 -33.98 -21.65 -72.61
N VAL A 17 -34.57 -22.19 -73.68
CA VAL A 17 -35.18 -23.55 -73.70
C VAL A 17 -34.24 -24.64 -74.22
N ALA A 18 -33.13 -24.26 -74.86
CA ALA A 18 -32.13 -25.21 -75.36
C ALA A 18 -30.76 -24.54 -75.45
N ALA A 19 -29.71 -25.29 -75.10
CA ALA A 19 -28.31 -24.92 -75.31
C ALA A 19 -27.63 -25.98 -76.16
N ARG A 20 -26.84 -25.55 -77.15
CA ARG A 20 -26.03 -26.45 -77.99
C ARG A 20 -24.55 -26.14 -77.74
N PRO A 21 -23.79 -27.05 -77.12
CA PRO A 21 -22.35 -26.90 -77.06
C PRO A 21 -21.77 -27.09 -78.47
N TRP A 22 -20.84 -26.22 -78.82
CA TRP A 22 -20.02 -26.34 -80.03
C TRP A 22 -18.58 -25.99 -79.65
N LEU A 23 -17.64 -26.72 -80.22
CA LEU A 23 -16.20 -26.52 -79.98
C LEU A 23 -15.61 -25.95 -81.26
N VAL A 24 -14.89 -24.85 -81.11
CA VAL A 24 -14.14 -24.21 -82.19
C VAL A 24 -12.67 -24.30 -81.82
N CYS A 25 -11.86 -24.81 -82.74
CA CYS A 25 -10.42 -24.72 -82.63
C CYS A 25 -9.95 -23.71 -83.68
N ASP A 26 -9.55 -22.53 -83.22
CA ASP A 26 -8.94 -21.51 -84.07
C ASP A 26 -7.42 -21.65 -83.99
N GLY A 27 -6.81 -22.08 -85.09
CA GLY A 27 -5.37 -22.00 -85.31
C GLY A 27 -5.03 -20.89 -86.32
N PRO A 28 -3.73 -20.61 -86.56
CA PRO A 28 -3.31 -19.76 -87.67
C PRO A 28 -3.93 -20.25 -88.98
N ASN A 29 -4.35 -19.34 -89.88
CA ASN A 29 -5.04 -19.64 -91.14
C ASN A 29 -4.26 -20.58 -92.09
N ASP A 30 -3.02 -20.87 -91.77
CA ASP A 30 -1.99 -21.56 -92.52
C ASP A 30 -1.36 -22.75 -91.75
N ALA A 31 -1.92 -23.13 -90.60
CA ALA A 31 -1.49 -24.32 -89.86
C ALA A 31 -1.97 -25.61 -90.57
N THR A 32 -1.04 -26.33 -91.20
CA THR A 32 -1.33 -27.56 -91.96
C THR A 32 -1.60 -28.79 -91.09
N ASP A 33 -1.30 -28.74 -89.79
CA ASP A 33 -1.39 -29.88 -88.86
C ASP A 33 -2.32 -29.65 -87.65
N LEU A 34 -3.36 -28.81 -87.79
CA LEU A 34 -4.34 -28.62 -86.72
C LEU A 34 -5.40 -29.75 -86.73
N ALA A 35 -5.01 -30.92 -86.24
CA ALA A 35 -5.93 -32.04 -86.04
C ALA A 35 -6.39 -32.12 -84.58
N VAL A 36 -7.63 -31.71 -84.30
CA VAL A 36 -8.22 -31.86 -82.96
C VAL A 36 -9.22 -33.01 -82.95
N ASN A 37 -8.89 -34.05 -82.18
CA ASN A 37 -9.77 -35.18 -81.94
C ASN A 37 -10.33 -35.10 -80.51
N TRP A 38 -11.65 -35.06 -80.40
CA TRP A 38 -12.35 -34.98 -79.12
C TRP A 38 -12.88 -36.36 -78.76
N ARG A 39 -12.69 -36.76 -77.51
CA ARG A 39 -13.16 -38.06 -77.04
C ARG A 39 -14.57 -38.01 -76.45
N ARG A 40 -14.90 -36.95 -75.72
CA ARG A 40 -16.18 -36.80 -75.01
C ARG A 40 -16.47 -35.33 -74.72
N ILE A 41 -17.73 -34.93 -74.83
CA ILE A 41 -18.28 -33.74 -74.17
C ILE A 41 -19.18 -34.24 -73.04
N ARG A 42 -19.01 -33.71 -71.83
CA ARG A 42 -19.88 -33.97 -70.68
C ARG A 42 -20.53 -32.66 -70.28
N VAL A 43 -21.86 -32.66 -70.20
CA VAL A 43 -22.64 -31.54 -69.67
C VAL A 43 -23.32 -32.04 -68.41
N GLU A 44 -23.14 -31.30 -67.31
CA GLU A 44 -23.70 -31.62 -66.00
C GLU A 44 -24.47 -30.39 -65.53
N ASP A 45 -25.69 -30.62 -65.05
CA ASP A 45 -26.37 -29.61 -64.25
C ASP A 45 -25.72 -29.62 -62.86
N ILE A 46 -25.11 -28.50 -62.50
CA ILE A 46 -24.43 -28.31 -61.21
C ILE A 46 -25.13 -27.22 -60.38
N THR A 47 -26.38 -26.87 -60.70
CA THR A 47 -27.08 -25.73 -60.09
C THR A 47 -27.18 -25.89 -58.57
N SER A 48 -27.56 -27.09 -58.10
CA SER A 48 -27.67 -27.39 -56.66
C SER A 48 -26.33 -27.38 -55.95
N GLU A 49 -25.30 -27.96 -56.57
CA GLU A 49 -23.94 -28.08 -56.05
C GLU A 49 -23.29 -26.70 -55.92
N ARG A 50 -23.50 -25.84 -56.93
CA ARG A 50 -23.01 -24.48 -56.91
C ARG A 50 -23.74 -23.63 -55.88
N ALA A 51 -25.07 -23.73 -55.80
CA ALA A 51 -25.82 -23.05 -54.74
C ALA A 51 -25.36 -23.50 -53.34
N ALA A 52 -25.14 -24.80 -53.14
CA ALA A 52 -24.62 -25.34 -51.87
C ALA A 52 -23.21 -24.80 -51.55
N LYS A 53 -22.34 -24.72 -52.56
CA LYS A 53 -21.01 -24.09 -52.41
C LYS A 53 -21.12 -22.61 -52.03
N ASP A 54 -21.96 -21.84 -52.72
CA ASP A 54 -22.15 -20.41 -52.44
C ASP A 54 -22.69 -20.19 -51.02
N TYR A 55 -23.64 -21.02 -50.56
CA TYR A 55 -24.13 -21.00 -49.17
C TYR A 55 -23.02 -21.35 -48.16
N ALA A 56 -22.18 -22.34 -48.45
CA ALA A 56 -21.06 -22.71 -47.60
C ALA A 56 -20.01 -21.58 -47.51
N ASP A 57 -19.68 -20.94 -48.63
CA ASP A 57 -18.76 -19.80 -48.68
C ASP A 57 -19.32 -18.58 -47.92
N ALA A 58 -20.63 -18.30 -48.05
CA ALA A 58 -21.32 -17.26 -47.28
C ALA A 58 -21.36 -17.55 -45.77
N ALA A 59 -21.57 -18.82 -45.38
CA ALA A 59 -21.53 -19.24 -43.98
C ALA A 59 -20.12 -19.11 -43.38
N SER A 60 -19.08 -19.52 -44.13
CA SER A 60 -17.68 -19.37 -43.75
C SER A 60 -17.29 -17.89 -43.54
N THR A 61 -17.75 -17.02 -44.44
CA THR A 61 -17.56 -15.57 -44.33
C THR A 61 -18.28 -15.01 -43.10
N SER A 62 -19.52 -15.43 -42.85
CA SER A 62 -20.30 -15.01 -41.69
C SER A 62 -19.65 -15.44 -40.37
N TYR A 63 -19.12 -16.66 -40.30
CA TYR A 63 -18.35 -17.15 -39.15
C TYR A 63 -17.10 -16.31 -38.89
N THR A 64 -16.36 -15.95 -39.94
CA THR A 64 -15.18 -15.09 -39.84
C THR A 64 -15.54 -13.71 -39.31
N ASN A 65 -16.61 -13.10 -39.82
CA ASN A 65 -17.12 -11.81 -39.34
C ASN A 65 -17.56 -11.87 -37.87
N ALA A 66 -18.22 -12.95 -37.45
CA ALA A 66 -18.62 -13.16 -36.06
C ALA A 66 -17.41 -13.27 -35.12
N ASN A 67 -16.34 -13.96 -35.52
CA ASN A 67 -15.10 -14.04 -34.75
C ASN A 67 -14.39 -12.68 -34.64
N ILE A 68 -14.38 -11.88 -35.70
CA ILE A 68 -13.84 -10.51 -35.67
C ILE A 68 -14.65 -9.65 -34.69
N ALA A 69 -15.99 -9.69 -34.77
CA ALA A 69 -16.87 -8.94 -33.87
C ALA A 69 -16.69 -9.35 -32.40
N LYS A 70 -16.49 -10.66 -32.13
CA LYS A 70 -16.15 -11.16 -30.80
C LYS A 70 -14.84 -10.56 -30.29
N GLY A 71 -13.78 -10.56 -31.10
CA GLY A 71 -12.49 -9.98 -30.71
C GLY A 71 -12.58 -8.47 -30.44
N GLN A 72 -13.38 -7.74 -31.23
CA GLN A 72 -13.65 -6.32 -30.99
C GLN A 72 -14.38 -6.10 -29.65
N ALA A 73 -15.39 -6.92 -29.35
CA ALA A 73 -16.10 -6.85 -28.08
C ALA A 73 -15.20 -7.14 -26.87
N GLU A 74 -14.32 -8.14 -26.96
CA GLU A 74 -13.30 -8.43 -25.93
C GLU A 74 -12.33 -7.25 -25.73
N GLY A 75 -11.94 -6.60 -26.83
CA GLY A 75 -11.13 -5.37 -26.79
C GLY A 75 -11.84 -4.21 -26.08
N PHE A 76 -13.11 -3.98 -26.40
CA PHE A 76 -13.91 -2.94 -25.73
C PHE A 76 -14.13 -3.24 -24.25
N ALA A 77 -14.40 -4.50 -23.87
CA ALA A 77 -14.55 -4.89 -22.47
C ALA A 77 -13.25 -4.65 -21.68
N SER A 78 -12.09 -4.96 -22.27
CA SER A 78 -10.78 -4.72 -21.65
C SER A 78 -10.51 -3.22 -21.46
N ALA A 79 -10.84 -2.40 -22.47
CA ALA A 79 -10.70 -0.95 -22.39
C ALA A 79 -11.64 -0.32 -21.34
N ALA A 80 -12.87 -0.83 -21.22
CA ALA A 80 -13.83 -0.40 -20.21
C ALA A 80 -13.32 -0.71 -18.79
N SER A 81 -12.80 -1.92 -18.56
CA SER A 81 -12.18 -2.30 -17.28
C SER A 81 -10.97 -1.43 -16.93
N GLY A 82 -10.11 -1.13 -17.91
CA GLY A 82 -8.99 -0.20 -17.72
C GLY A 82 -9.45 1.21 -17.34
N SER A 83 -10.53 1.69 -17.97
CA SER A 83 -11.12 3.00 -17.67
C SER A 83 -11.73 3.04 -16.26
N ALA A 84 -12.42 1.98 -15.85
CA ALA A 84 -12.99 1.86 -14.50
C ALA A 84 -11.90 1.84 -13.42
N ASN A 85 -10.82 1.08 -13.63
CA ASN A 85 -9.65 1.07 -12.73
C ASN A 85 -9.01 2.46 -12.62
N THR A 86 -8.83 3.15 -13.76
CA THR A 86 -8.29 4.52 -13.77
C THR A 86 -9.19 5.49 -13.00
N ALA A 87 -10.51 5.39 -13.16
CA ALA A 87 -11.46 6.20 -12.42
C ALA A 87 -11.39 5.95 -10.90
N GLY A 88 -11.28 4.69 -10.48
CA GLY A 88 -11.11 4.31 -9.07
C GLY A 88 -9.84 4.90 -8.44
N LEU A 89 -8.71 4.83 -9.16
CA LEU A 89 -7.45 5.43 -8.71
C LEU A 89 -7.57 6.95 -8.54
N ARG A 90 -8.17 7.64 -9.53
CA ARG A 90 -8.38 9.10 -9.48
C ARG A 90 -9.32 9.52 -8.34
N ALA A 91 -10.33 8.72 -8.01
CA ALA A 91 -11.17 8.96 -6.86
C ALA A 91 -10.39 8.86 -5.53
N GLY A 92 -9.49 7.89 -5.41
CA GLY A 92 -8.59 7.74 -4.26
C GLY A 92 -7.60 8.91 -4.10
N ASP A 93 -6.99 9.34 -5.21
CA ASP A 93 -6.13 10.53 -5.24
C ASP A 93 -6.89 11.77 -4.73
N ALA A 94 -8.11 11.98 -5.23
CA ALA A 94 -8.95 13.12 -4.83
C ALA A 94 -9.31 13.09 -3.34
N ALA A 95 -9.66 11.92 -2.78
CA ALA A 95 -9.95 11.77 -1.35
C ALA A 95 -8.71 12.08 -0.49
N THR A 96 -7.52 11.67 -0.95
CA THR A 96 -6.25 11.97 -0.28
C THR A 96 -5.96 13.46 -0.28
N SER A 97 -6.10 14.14 -1.43
CA SER A 97 -5.95 15.60 -1.53
C SER A 97 -6.93 16.36 -0.65
N ALA A 98 -8.20 15.93 -0.58
CA ALA A 98 -9.20 16.54 0.28
C ALA A 98 -8.83 16.43 1.77
N SER A 99 -8.32 15.26 2.19
CA SER A 99 -7.87 15.03 3.57
C SER A 99 -6.66 15.90 3.93
N ALA A 100 -5.70 16.04 3.01
CA ALA A 100 -4.54 16.92 3.19
C ALA A 100 -4.95 18.39 3.33
N ALA A 101 -5.90 18.86 2.50
CA ALA A 101 -6.42 20.22 2.57
C ALA A 101 -7.12 20.51 3.91
N SER A 102 -7.92 19.56 4.42
CA SER A 102 -8.55 19.64 5.75
C SER A 102 -7.51 19.73 6.87
N GLY A 103 -6.41 18.95 6.77
CA GLY A 103 -5.27 19.05 7.68
C GLY A 103 -4.62 20.44 7.69
N SER A 104 -4.35 21.00 6.51
CA SER A 104 -3.79 22.35 6.38
C SER A 104 -4.69 23.43 6.99
N ALA A 105 -6.02 23.33 6.80
CA ALA A 105 -6.98 24.27 7.37
C ALA A 105 -6.99 24.25 8.91
N ALA A 106 -6.88 23.05 9.51
CA ALA A 106 -6.79 22.91 10.96
C ALA A 106 -5.51 23.56 11.52
N THR A 107 -4.36 23.33 10.86
CA THR A 107 -3.08 23.97 11.24
C THR A 107 -3.16 25.50 11.14
N ALA A 108 -3.74 26.04 10.06
CA ALA A 108 -3.92 27.48 9.91
C ALA A 108 -4.78 28.09 11.02
N THR A 109 -5.86 27.40 11.41
CA THR A 109 -6.75 27.83 12.51
C THR A 109 -6.02 27.85 13.86
N ALA A 110 -5.17 26.85 14.13
CA ALA A 110 -4.35 26.81 15.33
C ALA A 110 -3.35 27.99 15.36
N LYS A 111 -2.66 28.25 14.24
CA LYS A 111 -1.73 29.38 14.12
C LYS A 111 -2.40 30.75 14.28
N ALA A 112 -3.61 30.92 13.76
CA ALA A 112 -4.38 32.14 13.97
C ALA A 112 -4.71 32.37 15.47
N SER A 113 -5.06 31.30 16.19
CA SER A 113 -5.35 31.35 17.63
C SER A 113 -4.10 31.64 18.48
N GLU A 114 -2.96 31.04 18.13
CA GLU A 114 -1.66 31.33 18.74
C GLU A 114 -1.29 32.82 18.55
N ALA A 115 -1.43 33.34 17.33
CA ALA A 115 -1.15 34.74 17.01
C ALA A 115 -2.05 35.72 17.80
N ALA A 116 -3.36 35.43 17.91
CA ALA A 116 -4.30 36.25 18.68
C ALA A 116 -3.96 36.29 20.18
N THR A 117 -3.54 35.14 20.73
CA THR A 117 -3.11 35.03 22.12
C THR A 117 -1.84 35.84 22.37
N SER A 118 -0.84 35.72 21.48
CA SER A 118 0.40 36.48 21.54
C SER A 118 0.16 37.99 21.46
N ALA A 119 -0.71 38.43 20.56
CA ALA A 119 -1.09 39.84 20.43
C ALA A 119 -1.76 40.37 21.71
N THR A 120 -2.67 39.61 22.32
CA THR A 120 -3.33 39.97 23.58
C THR A 120 -2.34 40.09 24.73
N LEU A 121 -1.39 39.16 24.82
CA LEU A 121 -0.37 39.16 25.85
C LEU A 121 0.58 40.35 25.70
N SER A 122 1.04 40.62 24.47
CA SER A 122 1.86 41.78 24.13
C SER A 122 1.16 43.10 24.51
N ALA A 123 -0.13 43.24 24.18
CA ALA A 123 -0.92 44.42 24.55
C ALA A 123 -1.05 44.61 26.07
N ARG A 124 -1.21 43.52 26.84
CA ARG A 124 -1.25 43.59 28.31
C ARG A 124 0.09 44.02 28.91
N TYR A 125 1.21 43.55 28.36
CA TYR A 125 2.53 43.95 28.82
C TYR A 125 2.85 45.41 28.49
N ALA A 126 2.50 45.87 27.29
CA ALA A 126 2.67 47.27 26.89
C ALA A 126 1.91 48.23 27.83
N ASN A 127 0.70 47.87 28.26
CA ASN A 127 -0.15 48.69 29.11
C ASN A 127 0.14 48.54 30.63
N GLY A 128 0.63 47.39 31.09
CA GLY A 128 0.81 47.11 32.52
C GLY A 128 2.15 47.56 33.12
N SER A 129 3.22 47.60 32.32
CA SER A 129 4.60 47.79 32.81
C SER A 129 5.17 49.20 32.58
N SER A 130 4.59 50.00 31.68
CA SER A 130 5.26 51.20 31.17
C SER A 130 5.01 52.46 31.99
N ASN A 131 3.95 52.49 32.81
CA ASN A 131 3.46 53.70 33.46
C ASN A 131 3.54 53.72 35.00
N ARG A 132 4.20 52.73 35.62
CA ARG A 132 4.37 52.73 37.09
C ARG A 132 5.79 53.11 37.48
N VAL A 133 5.93 54.13 38.32
CA VAL A 133 7.19 54.48 38.98
C VAL A 133 7.11 54.00 40.42
N THR A 134 7.58 52.78 40.67
CA THR A 134 7.78 52.25 42.02
C THR A 134 9.27 52.13 42.32
N SER A 135 9.68 52.41 43.56
CA SER A 135 11.05 52.22 44.01
C SER A 135 11.05 51.59 45.41
N ASP A 136 11.97 50.66 45.63
CA ASP A 136 12.32 50.08 46.93
C ASP A 136 13.69 50.61 47.41
N PHE A 137 14.25 51.60 46.70
CA PHE A 137 15.59 52.16 46.86
C PHE A 137 16.75 51.15 46.91
N ALA A 138 16.58 49.92 46.42
CA ALA A 138 17.66 48.91 46.39
C ALA A 138 18.84 49.35 45.51
N ALA A 139 18.56 50.06 44.41
CA ALA A 139 19.56 50.65 43.52
C ALA A 139 20.03 52.05 43.95
N GLY A 140 19.83 52.42 45.23
CA GLY A 140 20.16 53.75 45.73
C GLY A 140 19.14 54.82 45.32
N LYS A 141 19.63 56.04 45.09
CA LYS A 141 18.83 57.24 44.79
C LYS A 141 18.64 57.49 43.29
N SER A 142 19.09 56.58 42.44
CA SER A 142 19.02 56.76 40.97
C SER A 142 17.56 56.97 40.51
N GLY A 143 17.32 57.96 39.65
CA GLY A 143 15.99 58.33 39.18
C GLY A 143 15.19 59.25 40.13
N TRP A 144 15.78 59.64 41.26
CA TRP A 144 15.21 60.62 42.19
C TRP A 144 16.06 61.89 42.19
N ASN A 145 15.38 63.03 42.04
CA ASN A 145 15.99 64.34 41.98
C ASN A 145 15.52 65.20 43.14
N ILE A 146 16.28 66.25 43.46
CA ILE A 146 15.98 67.12 44.59
C ILE A 146 15.96 68.58 44.17
N ALA A 147 14.96 69.31 44.66
CA ALA A 147 14.81 70.75 44.54
C ALA A 147 14.35 71.36 45.87
N GLY A 148 14.38 72.68 45.98
CA GLY A 148 13.95 73.40 47.17
C GLY A 148 14.96 74.46 47.61
N ASN A 149 14.62 75.20 48.66
CA ASN A 149 15.42 76.30 49.21
C ASN A 149 16.06 75.97 50.58
N ALA A 150 15.81 74.79 51.15
CA ALA A 150 16.41 74.37 52.42
C ALA A 150 17.86 73.89 52.27
N ILE A 151 18.69 74.20 53.27
CA ILE A 151 19.99 73.56 53.45
C ILE A 151 19.75 72.15 53.99
N HIS A 152 20.08 71.13 53.20
CA HIS A 152 19.76 69.74 53.53
C HIS A 152 20.94 68.79 53.30
N ARG A 153 20.88 67.64 53.97
CA ARG A 153 21.73 66.48 53.71
C ARG A 153 20.86 65.30 53.31
N GLN A 154 21.15 64.73 52.15
CA GLN A 154 20.44 63.56 51.67
C GLN A 154 21.01 62.28 52.27
N GLN A 155 20.15 61.36 52.64
CA GLN A 155 20.52 60.10 53.26
C GLN A 155 19.90 58.95 52.48
N TRP A 156 20.68 57.89 52.28
CA TRP A 156 20.20 56.60 51.81
C TRP A 156 20.73 55.58 52.79
N ASN A 157 19.83 54.82 53.41
CA ASN A 157 20.16 53.84 54.45
C ASN A 157 21.21 54.38 55.43
N ALA A 158 20.95 55.55 56.02
CA ALA A 158 21.95 56.20 56.86
C ALA A 158 22.38 55.26 57.99
N ASN A 159 23.70 55.21 58.22
CA ASN A 159 24.31 54.47 59.33
C ASN A 159 24.04 55.12 60.70
N ASN A 160 22.85 55.65 60.94
CA ASN A 160 22.45 56.12 62.26
C ASN A 160 21.65 54.99 62.94
N ALA A 161 22.14 54.50 64.07
CA ALA A 161 21.50 53.43 64.84
C ALA A 161 20.02 53.75 65.20
N ASP A 162 19.68 55.03 65.29
CA ASP A 162 18.31 55.49 65.58
C ASP A 162 17.35 55.34 64.39
N PHE A 163 17.85 55.16 63.16
CA PHE A 163 17.04 55.22 61.91
C PHE A 163 17.40 54.12 60.89
N GLN A 164 17.94 52.97 61.34
CA GLN A 164 18.25 51.84 60.45
C GLN A 164 17.07 50.86 60.37
N PHE A 165 16.69 50.49 59.15
CA PHE A 165 15.77 49.38 58.87
C PHE A 165 16.58 48.18 58.41
N ALA A 166 16.48 47.08 59.16
CA ALA A 166 17.27 45.88 58.87
C ALA A 166 16.92 45.22 57.52
N ASN A 167 15.72 45.46 56.99
CA ASN A 167 15.16 44.69 55.87
C ASN A 167 14.63 45.56 54.72
N GLU A 168 14.86 46.87 54.73
CA GLU A 168 14.30 47.73 53.69
C GLU A 168 15.14 49.00 53.47
N ASN A 169 15.21 49.45 52.23
CA ASN A 169 15.92 50.68 51.90
C ASN A 169 14.99 51.89 51.96
N TYR A 170 15.55 53.04 52.33
CA TYR A 170 14.80 54.29 52.43
C TYR A 170 15.57 55.48 51.91
N PHE A 171 14.83 56.54 51.56
CA PHE A 171 15.36 57.85 51.26
C PHE A 171 15.10 58.80 52.43
N GLY A 172 16.15 59.36 53.03
CA GLY A 172 16.05 60.35 54.10
C GLY A 172 16.50 61.75 53.67
N ILE A 173 15.88 62.77 54.27
CA ILE A 173 16.30 64.18 54.19
C ILE A 173 16.49 64.71 55.61
N LEU A 174 17.71 65.16 55.91
CA LEU A 174 18.06 65.90 57.11
C LEU A 174 18.10 67.40 56.79
N GLY A 175 17.24 68.20 57.41
CA GLY A 175 17.31 69.66 57.35
C GLY A 175 18.41 70.18 58.29
N LEU A 176 19.34 70.97 57.75
CA LEU A 176 20.47 71.54 58.50
C LEU A 176 20.20 72.96 59.01
N ASP A 177 19.17 73.61 58.48
CA ASP A 177 18.68 74.91 58.93
C ASP A 177 17.40 74.78 59.78
N LYS A 178 17.19 75.75 60.67
CA LYS A 178 16.01 75.84 61.56
C LYS A 178 14.99 76.85 61.05
N ASN A 179 14.87 77.00 59.73
CA ASN A 179 13.89 77.89 59.10
C ASN A 179 12.59 77.14 58.82
N GLY A 180 11.45 77.68 59.30
CA GLY A 180 10.12 77.11 59.07
C GLY A 180 9.60 77.28 57.64
N ASP A 181 10.14 78.24 56.89
CA ASP A 181 9.70 78.57 55.53
C ASP A 181 10.45 77.79 54.44
N HIS A 182 11.49 77.04 54.83
CA HIS A 182 12.32 76.29 53.89
C HIS A 182 11.71 74.91 53.60
N TYR A 183 11.89 74.38 52.39
CA TYR A 183 11.44 73.04 52.04
C TYR A 183 12.43 72.31 51.13
N THR A 184 12.25 70.99 51.03
CA THR A 184 12.98 70.12 50.11
C THR A 184 12.00 69.19 49.42
N ASP A 185 11.98 69.24 48.10
CA ASP A 185 11.24 68.33 47.24
C ASP A 185 12.16 67.23 46.73
N VAL A 186 11.73 65.99 46.87
CA VAL A 186 12.33 64.81 46.28
C VAL A 186 11.34 64.27 45.27
N TYR A 187 11.70 64.23 43.99
CA TYR A 187 10.76 63.85 42.94
C TYR A 187 11.32 62.78 42.01
N SER A 188 10.42 61.93 41.52
CA SER A 188 10.76 60.89 40.57
C SER A 188 11.00 61.46 39.17
N SER A 189 11.58 60.66 38.28
CA SER A 189 11.49 60.89 36.84
C SER A 189 10.03 61.01 36.37
N TRP A 190 9.82 61.68 35.24
CA TRP A 190 8.54 61.79 34.56
C TRP A 190 8.05 60.43 34.05
N ALA A 191 6.78 60.12 34.30
CA ALA A 191 6.05 59.02 33.68
C ALA A 191 5.06 59.57 32.66
N ALA A 192 4.89 58.90 31.52
CA ALA A 192 3.94 59.34 30.51
C ALA A 192 2.50 59.19 31.03
N CYS A 193 1.65 60.17 30.73
CA CYS A 193 0.21 60.12 31.01
C CYS A 193 -0.58 60.79 29.89
N ASN A 194 -1.88 60.50 29.81
CA ASN A 194 -2.80 61.29 29.00
C ASN A 194 -3.58 62.25 29.88
N GLY A 195 -4.01 63.38 29.32
CA GLY A 195 -4.92 64.31 30.00
C GLY A 195 -6.28 63.66 30.27
N GLY A 196 -6.85 63.88 31.45
CA GLY A 196 -8.12 63.27 31.88
C GLY A 196 -7.99 61.88 32.51
N GLU A 197 -6.80 61.29 32.55
CA GLU A 197 -6.54 60.04 33.27
C GLU A 197 -6.44 60.28 34.78
N TRP A 198 -6.85 59.28 35.57
CA TRP A 198 -6.65 59.33 37.03
C TRP A 198 -5.31 58.72 37.39
N TRP A 199 -4.56 59.42 38.23
CA TRP A 199 -3.25 58.99 38.71
C TRP A 199 -3.18 59.11 40.22
N GLN A 200 -2.37 58.24 40.84
CA GLN A 200 -2.10 58.25 42.27
C GLN A 200 -0.60 58.28 42.56
N ALA A 201 -0.24 58.95 43.64
CA ALA A 201 1.05 58.83 44.30
C ALA A 201 0.82 58.32 45.73
N SER A 202 1.63 57.36 46.17
CA SER A 202 1.64 56.91 47.57
C SER A 202 3.06 56.64 48.04
N ALA A 203 3.31 56.85 49.32
CA ALA A 203 4.57 56.47 49.96
C ALA A 203 4.35 56.23 51.45
N TRP A 204 5.23 55.44 52.05
CA TRP A 204 5.32 55.32 53.50
C TRP A 204 6.27 56.41 53.97
N LEU A 205 5.74 57.34 54.75
CA LEU A 205 6.52 58.47 55.24
C LEU A 205 6.68 58.41 56.77
N ALA A 206 7.74 59.05 57.25
CA ALA A 206 7.93 59.41 58.65
C ALA A 206 8.61 60.77 58.73
N SER A 207 8.34 61.55 59.77
CA SER A 207 8.94 62.87 59.97
C SER A 207 9.18 63.18 61.44
N ARG A 208 10.16 64.02 61.71
CA ARG A 208 10.49 64.53 63.05
C ARG A 208 10.87 66.01 62.95
N GLU A 209 10.22 66.85 63.75
CA GLU A 209 10.38 68.31 63.75
C GLU A 209 10.12 68.98 62.38
N CYS A 210 9.30 68.34 61.53
CA CYS A 210 8.85 68.90 60.26
C CYS A 210 7.53 68.28 59.80
N VAL A 211 7.01 68.83 58.69
CA VAL A 211 5.90 68.25 57.93
C VAL A 211 6.42 67.47 56.74
N THR A 212 5.71 66.40 56.39
CA THR A 212 5.99 65.63 55.18
C THR A 212 4.70 65.23 54.47
N PHE A 213 4.69 65.25 53.14
CA PHE A 213 3.55 64.80 52.32
C PHE A 213 3.99 64.45 50.90
N VAL A 214 3.13 63.76 50.15
CA VAL A 214 3.30 63.54 48.71
C VAL A 214 2.27 64.29 47.89
N TYR A 215 2.61 64.62 46.65
CA TYR A 215 1.72 65.17 45.65
C TYR A 215 2.19 64.76 44.26
N LEU A 216 1.33 64.95 43.27
CA LEU A 216 1.64 64.74 41.86
C LEU A 216 2.04 66.07 41.24
N GLN A 217 3.02 66.04 40.35
CA GLN A 217 3.28 67.15 39.44
C GLN A 217 2.98 66.72 38.03
N TYR A 218 2.43 67.64 37.25
CA TYR A 218 2.09 67.44 35.85
C TYR A 218 2.97 68.31 34.96
N ALA A 219 3.30 67.80 33.78
CA ALA A 219 4.01 68.53 32.76
C ALA A 219 3.40 68.30 31.37
N ASP A 220 3.63 69.26 30.47
CA ASP A 220 3.17 69.23 29.08
C ASP A 220 4.02 68.30 28.21
N ALA A 221 3.75 68.28 26.89
CA ALA A 221 4.50 67.45 25.93
C ALA A 221 6.01 67.75 25.87
N ASN A 222 6.45 68.93 26.33
CA ASN A 222 7.84 69.35 26.37
C ASN A 222 8.49 69.09 27.75
N ALA A 223 7.84 68.33 28.63
CA ALA A 223 8.22 68.14 30.02
C ALA A 223 8.32 69.45 30.83
N THR A 224 7.61 70.49 30.40
CA THR A 224 7.50 71.76 31.13
C THR A 224 6.42 71.65 32.19
N TYR A 225 6.73 72.11 33.40
CA TYR A 225 5.80 72.11 34.54
C TYR A 225 4.47 72.81 34.20
N LEU A 226 3.35 72.16 34.55
CA LEU A 226 2.00 72.68 34.36
C LEU A 226 1.33 73.05 35.67
N SER A 227 1.24 72.08 36.60
CA SER A 227 0.52 72.24 37.87
C SER A 227 0.88 71.14 38.86
N ASP A 228 0.53 71.37 40.12
CA ASP A 228 0.55 70.38 41.19
C ASP A 228 -0.85 69.80 41.41
N SER A 229 -0.93 68.56 41.89
CA SER A 229 -2.16 68.07 42.51
C SER A 229 -2.37 68.68 43.90
N ASN A 230 -3.52 68.38 44.50
CA ASN A 230 -3.68 68.48 45.94
C ASN A 230 -2.57 67.69 46.66
N GLN A 231 -2.29 68.06 47.90
CA GLN A 231 -1.34 67.32 48.74
C GLN A 231 -2.06 66.13 49.39
N SER A 232 -1.32 65.05 49.62
CA SER A 232 -1.77 64.02 50.56
C SER A 232 -1.96 64.63 51.96
N PRO A 233 -2.69 63.98 52.88
CA PRO A 233 -2.73 64.40 54.27
C PRO A 233 -1.32 64.64 54.82
N SER A 234 -1.08 65.85 55.34
CA SER A 234 0.21 66.26 55.88
C SER A 234 0.54 65.50 57.15
N MET A 235 1.74 64.96 57.21
CA MET A 235 2.26 64.27 58.38
C MET A 235 3.10 65.22 59.22
N TYR A 236 2.52 65.66 60.34
CA TYR A 236 3.15 66.52 61.33
C TYR A 236 3.79 65.68 62.42
N ASN A 237 5.12 65.73 62.55
CA ASN A 237 5.87 65.08 63.64
C ASN A 237 5.39 63.64 63.95
N ASN A 238 5.07 62.90 62.89
CA ASN A 238 4.28 61.68 62.95
C ASN A 238 5.12 60.52 63.50
N PRO A 239 4.52 59.50 64.15
CA PRO A 239 5.15 58.82 65.25
C PRO A 239 6.40 58.11 64.76
N ARG A 240 7.54 58.63 65.20
CA ARG A 240 8.77 57.88 65.43
C ARG A 240 8.95 56.59 64.59
N GLY A 241 8.93 56.74 63.26
CA GLY A 241 9.24 55.70 62.27
C GLY A 241 10.73 55.35 62.26
N TRP A 242 11.21 54.74 63.34
CA TRP A 242 12.65 54.63 63.65
C TRP A 242 13.20 53.34 63.05
N SER A 243 12.77 52.19 63.58
CA SER A 243 13.22 50.87 63.13
C SER A 243 12.09 49.93 62.70
N ASN A 244 10.82 50.31 62.89
CA ASN A 244 9.64 49.51 62.52
C ASN A 244 8.80 50.23 61.46
N LEU A 245 8.47 49.51 60.38
CA LEU A 245 7.61 49.98 59.29
C LEU A 245 6.19 50.30 59.76
N GLU A 246 5.69 49.65 60.81
CA GLU A 246 4.35 49.91 61.38
C GLU A 246 4.18 51.34 61.90
N ASN A 247 5.29 52.02 62.22
CA ASN A 247 5.28 53.41 62.65
C ASN A 247 5.30 54.40 61.48
N PHE A 248 5.43 53.93 60.24
CA PHE A 248 5.27 54.76 59.05
C PHE A 248 3.81 54.86 58.69
N SER A 249 3.37 56.07 58.34
CA SER A 249 2.05 56.22 57.75
C SER A 249 2.16 56.17 56.24
N ARG A 250 1.38 55.28 55.63
CA ARG A 250 1.19 55.30 54.19
C ARG A 250 0.28 56.47 53.83
N VAL A 251 0.85 57.50 53.23
CA VAL A 251 0.08 58.60 52.66
C VAL A 251 -0.16 58.35 51.18
N PHE A 252 -1.26 58.87 50.67
CA PHE A 252 -1.53 58.84 49.25
C PHE A 252 -2.34 60.05 48.80
N VAL A 253 -2.27 60.31 47.51
CA VAL A 253 -3.10 61.28 46.81
C VAL A 253 -3.45 60.74 45.45
N LYS A 254 -4.67 61.03 45.01
CA LYS A 254 -5.13 60.76 43.64
C LYS A 254 -5.69 62.04 43.05
N GLN A 255 -5.45 62.25 41.76
CA GLN A 255 -6.06 63.36 41.03
C GLN A 255 -6.09 63.05 39.53
N GLN A 256 -7.12 63.57 38.85
CA GLN A 256 -7.22 63.53 37.41
C GLN A 256 -6.17 64.47 36.79
N THR A 257 -5.42 63.97 35.81
CA THR A 257 -4.43 64.74 35.07
C THR A 257 -5.10 65.91 34.33
N PRO A 258 -4.51 67.13 34.33
CA PRO A 258 -4.99 68.23 33.50
C PRO A 258 -5.05 67.84 32.03
N ALA A 259 -5.97 68.43 31.25
CA ALA A 259 -6.19 68.06 29.85
C ALA A 259 -4.92 68.10 28.97
N ASN A 260 -4.01 69.04 29.28
CA ASN A 260 -2.76 69.23 28.53
C ASN A 260 -1.56 68.45 29.09
N ALA A 261 -1.74 67.68 30.17
CA ALA A 261 -0.66 66.89 30.73
C ALA A 261 -0.27 65.75 29.79
N ARG A 262 1.05 65.55 29.65
CA ARG A 262 1.68 64.40 28.97
C ARG A 262 2.62 63.63 29.88
N TYR A 263 3.01 64.26 30.98
CA TYR A 263 3.79 63.61 32.01
C TYR A 263 3.24 63.88 33.39
N VAL A 264 3.46 62.92 34.27
CA VAL A 264 3.17 63.00 35.70
C VAL A 264 4.36 62.45 36.48
N ARG A 265 4.63 62.99 37.65
CA ARG A 265 5.65 62.45 38.56
C ARG A 265 5.17 62.49 40.01
N LEU A 266 5.73 61.61 40.82
CA LEU A 266 5.59 61.68 42.27
C LEU A 266 6.55 62.73 42.82
N VAL A 267 6.04 63.57 43.70
CA VAL A 267 6.87 64.46 44.53
C VAL A 267 6.60 64.18 45.99
N TRP A 268 7.66 64.05 46.75
CA TRP A 268 7.66 64.00 48.19
C TRP A 268 8.29 65.29 48.71
N ARG A 269 7.53 66.05 49.52
CA ARG A 269 8.03 67.28 50.13
C ARG A 269 8.30 67.06 51.61
N LYS A 270 9.51 67.43 52.03
CA LYS A 270 9.82 67.76 53.42
C LYS A 270 9.64 69.28 53.61
N GLY A 271 8.73 69.66 54.49
CA GLY A 271 8.56 71.05 54.93
C GLY A 271 9.66 71.55 55.86
N GLY A 272 9.52 72.80 56.28
CA GLY A 272 10.49 73.47 57.13
C GLY A 272 10.55 72.92 58.54
N TRP A 273 11.50 73.43 59.31
CA TRP A 273 11.63 73.07 60.71
C TRP A 273 10.47 73.67 61.51
N ILE A 274 9.77 72.82 62.25
CA ILE A 274 8.69 73.23 63.15
C ILE A 274 9.30 73.28 64.54
N ASN A 275 9.44 74.47 65.10
CA ASN A 275 10.06 74.66 66.41
C ASN A 275 9.23 74.01 67.52
N ASN A 276 9.63 72.82 67.98
CA ASN A 276 9.01 72.18 69.15
C ASN A 276 9.91 72.24 70.40
N GLY A 277 10.85 73.18 70.47
CA GLY A 277 11.70 73.38 71.66
C GLY A 277 12.79 72.33 71.87
N THR A 278 13.00 71.41 70.93
CA THR A 278 14.11 70.44 70.98
C THR A 278 15.36 71.01 70.28
N PRO A 279 16.58 70.66 70.73
CA PRO A 279 17.81 71.06 70.05
C PRO A 279 17.98 70.36 68.69
N ASP A 280 17.17 69.35 68.40
CA ASP A 280 17.33 68.45 67.27
C ASP A 280 17.05 69.11 65.91
N LEU A 281 17.68 68.57 64.89
CA LEU A 281 17.43 68.91 63.48
C LEU A 281 16.14 68.25 62.98
N SER A 282 15.60 68.74 61.86
CA SER A 282 14.41 68.13 61.24
C SER A 282 14.77 66.97 60.31
N TRP A 283 14.02 65.88 60.39
CA TRP A 283 14.24 64.66 59.60
C TRP A 283 12.95 64.25 58.90
N ALA A 284 13.06 63.79 57.66
CA ALA A 284 11.96 63.10 57.00
C ALA A 284 12.48 61.91 56.21
N PHE A 285 11.70 60.84 56.19
CA PHE A 285 12.01 59.58 55.53
C PHE A 285 10.88 59.18 54.60
N MET A 286 11.24 58.60 53.46
CA MET A 286 10.33 58.03 52.47
C MET A 286 10.75 56.59 52.15
N MET A 287 9.76 55.71 52.14
CA MET A 287 9.87 54.31 51.76
C MET A 287 8.76 53.96 50.78
N ARG A 288 9.02 52.94 49.94
CA ARG A 288 8.04 52.38 49.01
C ARG A 288 7.26 53.43 48.19
N PRO A 289 7.90 54.45 47.58
CA PRO A 289 7.19 55.37 46.71
C PRO A 289 6.58 54.62 45.53
N MET A 290 5.34 54.97 45.20
CA MET A 290 4.57 54.42 44.09
C MET A 290 3.82 55.53 43.37
N LEU A 291 4.09 55.66 42.08
CA LEU A 291 3.28 56.37 41.10
C LEU A 291 2.59 55.33 40.22
N ALA A 292 1.27 55.39 40.12
CA ALA A 292 0.51 54.45 39.31
C ALA A 292 -0.74 55.10 38.71
N PRO A 293 -1.29 54.54 37.62
CA PRO A 293 -2.66 54.82 37.22
C PRO A 293 -3.65 54.51 38.35
N ALA A 294 -4.75 55.23 38.38
CA ALA A 294 -5.83 55.10 39.33
C ALA A 294 -7.17 55.15 38.60
N THR A 295 -8.25 54.87 39.32
CA THR A 295 -9.61 55.08 38.82
C THR A 295 -10.29 56.22 39.59
N ALA A 296 -11.33 56.81 38.99
CA ALA A 296 -12.07 57.92 39.60
C ALA A 296 -12.67 57.54 40.96
N ASP A 297 -13.14 56.31 41.09
CA ASP A 297 -13.82 55.73 42.25
C ASP A 297 -12.88 55.20 43.34
N GLN A 298 -11.57 55.09 43.08
CA GLN A 298 -10.61 54.49 44.01
C GLN A 298 -10.50 55.26 45.34
N THR A 299 -10.87 54.69 46.49
CA THR A 299 -10.79 55.37 47.80
C THR A 299 -9.51 55.14 48.57
N ASP A 300 -8.75 54.09 48.21
CA ASP A 300 -7.56 53.64 48.93
C ASP A 300 -6.38 53.48 47.97
N PRO A 301 -5.12 53.66 48.40
CA PRO A 301 -3.99 53.50 47.51
C PRO A 301 -3.87 52.06 47.04
N SER A 302 -3.56 51.86 45.75
CA SER A 302 -3.35 50.51 45.21
C SER A 302 -2.26 49.75 45.98
N PRO A 303 -2.28 48.41 46.01
CA PRO A 303 -1.23 47.64 46.65
C PRO A 303 0.15 48.05 46.11
N TYR A 304 1.11 48.30 47.02
CA TYR A 304 2.48 48.58 46.61
C TYR A 304 3.10 47.32 46.01
N VAL A 305 3.77 47.48 44.87
CA VAL A 305 4.51 46.42 44.19
C VAL A 305 5.95 46.90 43.99
N PRO A 306 6.95 46.32 44.69
CA PRO A 306 8.33 46.73 44.55
C PRO A 306 8.81 46.52 43.12
N ARG A 307 9.54 47.49 42.56
CA ARG A 307 10.21 47.36 41.27
C ARG A 307 11.67 46.92 41.48
N GLY A 308 11.84 45.78 42.12
CA GLY A 308 13.10 45.06 42.24
C GLY A 308 12.81 43.55 42.25
N GLY A 309 13.26 42.71 41.32
CA GLY A 309 14.09 42.94 40.15
C GLY A 309 13.53 42.29 38.88
N GLY A 310 14.17 42.62 37.76
CA GLY A 310 13.92 42.02 36.44
C GLY A 310 14.03 40.49 36.41
N ASP A 311 14.52 39.84 37.46
CA ASP A 311 14.64 38.38 37.55
C ASP A 311 13.29 37.66 37.67
N GLY A 312 12.32 38.17 38.43
CA GLY A 312 10.98 37.56 38.47
C GLY A 312 10.22 37.69 37.14
N LEU A 313 10.49 38.75 36.39
CA LEU A 313 9.96 38.98 35.04
C LEU A 313 10.71 38.16 33.98
N LYS A 314 12.03 37.98 34.13
CA LYS A 314 12.85 37.09 33.31
C LYS A 314 12.47 35.63 33.53
N ASP A 315 12.20 35.22 34.76
CA ASP A 315 11.77 33.86 35.11
C ASP A 315 10.34 33.58 34.66
N ALA A 316 9.44 34.56 34.76
CA ALA A 316 8.10 34.45 34.18
C ALA A 316 8.15 34.39 32.64
N SER A 317 8.99 35.21 32.01
CA SER A 317 9.20 35.18 30.55
C SER A 317 9.83 33.86 30.10
N ALA A 318 10.83 33.35 30.83
CA ALA A 318 11.48 32.07 30.56
C ALA A 318 10.52 30.89 30.74
N ARG A 319 9.69 30.88 31.79
CA ARG A 319 8.63 29.86 31.97
C ARG A 319 7.55 29.94 30.90
N ILE A 320 7.19 31.14 30.42
CA ILE A 320 6.22 31.29 29.33
C ILE A 320 6.83 30.80 28.01
N GLU A 321 8.09 31.11 27.75
CA GLU A 321 8.83 30.62 26.58
C GLU A 321 9.01 29.11 26.60
N GLU A 322 9.29 28.53 27.77
CA GLU A 322 9.33 27.09 28.01
C GLU A 322 7.96 26.44 27.79
N VAL A 323 6.89 26.96 28.40
CA VAL A 323 5.52 26.45 28.21
C VAL A 323 5.07 26.57 26.75
N SER A 324 5.41 27.67 26.07
CA SER A 324 5.15 27.86 24.64
C SER A 324 5.91 26.84 23.78
N THR A 325 7.17 26.56 24.11
CA THR A 325 7.99 25.55 23.42
C THR A 325 7.46 24.14 23.66
N VAL A 326 7.05 23.82 24.89
CA VAL A 326 6.43 22.54 25.25
C VAL A 326 5.10 22.37 24.52
N ALA A 327 4.25 23.40 24.46
CA ALA A 327 2.99 23.37 23.70
C ALA A 327 3.22 23.20 22.20
N ALA A 328 4.21 23.90 21.62
CA ALA A 328 4.58 23.73 20.22
C ALA A 328 5.11 22.31 19.92
N THR A 329 5.88 21.73 20.84
CA THR A 329 6.38 20.35 20.74
C THR A 329 5.24 19.34 20.84
N ALA A 330 4.30 19.54 21.76
CA ALA A 330 3.10 18.71 21.89
C ALA A 330 2.22 18.77 20.64
N ASN A 331 2.01 19.96 20.07
CA ASN A 331 1.28 20.12 18.81
C ASN A 331 1.99 19.42 17.64
N THR A 332 3.31 19.47 17.60
CA THR A 332 4.11 18.74 16.58
C THR A 332 3.97 17.23 16.74
N ALA A 333 4.00 16.71 17.98
CA ALA A 333 3.80 15.30 18.27
C ALA A 333 2.39 14.83 17.88
N VAL A 334 1.35 15.62 18.16
CA VAL A 334 -0.04 15.31 17.75
C VAL A 334 -0.16 15.32 16.22
N ALA A 335 0.47 16.27 15.52
CA ALA A 335 0.49 16.30 14.07
C ALA A 335 1.20 15.07 13.47
N GLN A 336 2.32 14.63 14.07
CA GLN A 336 3.02 13.41 13.69
C GLN A 336 2.16 12.16 13.90
N ILE A 337 1.52 12.01 15.07
CA ILE A 337 0.60 10.90 15.36
C ILE A 337 -0.53 10.84 14.33
N LYS A 338 -1.13 12.00 13.98
CA LYS A 338 -2.17 12.08 12.95
C LYS A 338 -1.65 11.63 11.58
N SER A 339 -0.44 12.04 11.20
CA SER A 339 0.20 11.63 9.94
C SER A 339 0.45 10.12 9.91
N THR A 340 0.99 9.55 10.98
CA THR A 340 1.22 8.10 11.10
C THR A 340 -0.08 7.33 11.00
N LEU A 341 -1.10 7.74 11.74
CA LEU A 341 -2.42 7.10 11.71
C LEU A 341 -3.03 7.14 10.31
N GLN A 342 -2.85 8.24 9.57
CA GLN A 342 -3.34 8.36 8.21
C GLN A 342 -2.59 7.44 7.24
N VAL A 343 -1.28 7.27 7.41
CA VAL A 343 -0.49 6.29 6.65
C VAL A 343 -0.96 4.86 6.96
N ASP A 344 -1.19 4.53 8.23
CA ASP A 344 -1.67 3.21 8.64
C ASP A 344 -3.07 2.90 8.08
N VAL A 345 -3.98 3.87 8.11
CA VAL A 345 -5.33 3.74 7.53
C VAL A 345 -5.28 3.56 6.00
N ASN A 346 -4.40 4.30 5.32
CA ASN A 346 -4.20 4.13 3.88
C ASN A 346 -3.58 2.76 3.56
N GLY A 347 -2.61 2.31 4.34
CA GLY A 347 -2.02 0.97 4.22
C GLY A 347 -3.04 -0.13 4.49
N ALA A 348 -3.89 0.02 5.50
CA ALA A 348 -4.98 -0.89 5.80
C ALA A 348 -6.02 -0.93 4.67
N SER A 349 -6.38 0.23 4.09
CA SER A 349 -7.30 0.30 2.94
C SER A 349 -6.72 -0.36 1.69
N ALA A 350 -5.43 -0.18 1.41
CA ALA A 350 -4.75 -0.86 0.30
C ALA A 350 -4.71 -2.38 0.50
N ARG A 351 -4.47 -2.84 1.73
CA ARG A 351 -4.56 -4.27 2.07
C ARG A 351 -5.99 -4.78 1.93
N LEU A 352 -6.99 -4.02 2.37
CA LEU A 352 -8.40 -4.38 2.25
C LEU A 352 -8.79 -4.51 0.77
N ASN A 353 -8.42 -3.54 -0.07
CA ASN A 353 -8.63 -3.62 -1.53
C ASN A 353 -7.94 -4.85 -2.15
N THR A 354 -6.76 -5.20 -1.67
CA THR A 354 -6.06 -6.41 -2.15
C THR A 354 -6.80 -7.67 -1.72
N VAL A 355 -7.25 -7.73 -0.46
CA VAL A 355 -8.05 -8.86 0.05
C VAL A 355 -9.40 -8.94 -0.66
N GLU A 356 -10.06 -7.82 -0.93
CA GLU A 356 -11.31 -7.75 -1.70
C GLU A 356 -11.10 -8.15 -3.16
N GLN A 357 -10.00 -7.77 -3.80
CA GLN A 357 -9.65 -8.24 -5.13
C GLN A 357 -9.36 -9.75 -5.14
N VAL A 358 -8.62 -10.24 -4.16
CA VAL A 358 -8.34 -11.69 -4.01
C VAL A 358 -9.64 -12.44 -3.70
N ALA A 359 -10.52 -11.89 -2.87
CA ALA A 359 -11.81 -12.47 -2.52
C ALA A 359 -12.79 -12.40 -3.70
N ALA A 360 -12.83 -11.31 -4.46
CA ALA A 360 -13.62 -11.20 -5.69
C ALA A 360 -13.12 -12.18 -6.74
N VAL A 361 -11.80 -12.33 -6.91
CA VAL A 361 -11.22 -13.38 -7.78
C VAL A 361 -11.51 -14.79 -7.24
N ALA A 362 -11.62 -14.97 -5.93
CA ALA A 362 -11.99 -16.26 -5.32
C ALA A 362 -13.49 -16.57 -5.40
N PHE A 363 -14.35 -15.54 -5.41
CA PHE A 363 -15.80 -15.68 -5.50
C PHE A 363 -16.31 -15.72 -6.95
N ASP A 364 -15.65 -15.04 -7.89
CA ASP A 364 -15.93 -15.12 -9.33
C ASP A 364 -15.40 -16.45 -9.93
N ARG A 365 -14.75 -17.29 -9.11
CA ARG A 365 -14.30 -18.64 -9.47
C ARG A 365 -15.40 -19.71 -9.47
N THR A 366 -16.66 -19.35 -9.27
CA THR A 366 -17.78 -20.28 -9.54
C THR A 366 -18.01 -20.58 -11.03
N THR A 367 -17.29 -19.95 -11.97
CA THR A 367 -17.45 -20.25 -13.42
C THR A 367 -16.18 -20.49 -14.24
N GLY A 368 -15.02 -20.72 -13.61
CA GLY A 368 -13.86 -21.32 -14.29
C GLY A 368 -12.51 -20.75 -13.87
N ALA A 369 -11.78 -21.48 -13.04
CA ALA A 369 -10.39 -21.18 -12.74
C ALA A 369 -9.51 -21.50 -13.97
N ARG A 370 -9.01 -20.47 -14.67
CA ARG A 370 -7.92 -20.62 -15.63
C ARG A 370 -6.59 -20.36 -14.94
N TRP A 371 -5.72 -21.37 -14.91
CA TRP A 371 -4.30 -21.19 -14.60
C TRP A 371 -3.51 -21.27 -15.91
N SER A 372 -2.84 -20.18 -16.29
CA SER A 372 -1.94 -20.14 -17.44
C SER A 372 -0.61 -19.52 -17.04
N LYS A 373 0.49 -20.21 -17.32
CA LYS A 373 1.84 -19.69 -17.16
C LYS A 373 2.58 -19.82 -18.49
N GLU A 374 2.86 -18.69 -19.11
CA GLU A 374 3.68 -18.61 -20.32
C GLU A 374 5.14 -18.57 -19.87
N ALA A 375 5.81 -19.73 -19.88
CA ALA A 375 7.21 -19.81 -19.53
C ALA A 375 8.06 -19.74 -20.81
N ILE A 376 8.64 -18.57 -21.06
CA ILE A 376 9.68 -18.39 -22.09
C ILE A 376 10.99 -18.91 -21.49
N SER A 377 11.30 -20.18 -21.75
CA SER A 377 12.59 -20.78 -21.39
C SER A 377 13.60 -20.56 -22.52
N PRO A 378 14.82 -20.07 -22.25
CA PRO A 378 15.89 -19.92 -23.26
C PRO A 378 16.27 -21.23 -23.96
N ALA A 379 15.91 -22.39 -23.38
CA ALA A 379 16.12 -23.72 -23.94
C ALA A 379 14.84 -24.36 -24.52
N GLY A 380 13.74 -23.61 -24.66
CA GLY A 380 12.54 -24.05 -25.36
C GLY A 380 11.62 -25.05 -24.63
N ARG A 381 11.84 -25.32 -23.33
CA ARG A 381 10.93 -26.16 -22.51
C ARG A 381 10.37 -25.40 -21.32
N ALA A 382 9.04 -25.27 -21.30
CA ALA A 382 8.28 -24.92 -20.10
C ALA A 382 8.06 -26.19 -19.27
N GLN A 383 8.46 -26.19 -17.99
CA GLN A 383 8.18 -27.28 -17.06
C GLN A 383 7.04 -26.86 -16.13
N LEU A 384 6.01 -27.69 -16.06
CA LEU A 384 4.92 -27.59 -15.10
C LEU A 384 5.01 -28.75 -14.12
N THR A 385 5.20 -28.45 -12.84
CA THR A 385 5.20 -29.45 -11.78
C THR A 385 4.02 -29.17 -10.85
N VAL A 386 3.12 -30.15 -10.70
CA VAL A 386 1.95 -30.08 -9.82
C VAL A 386 2.07 -31.20 -8.80
N TYR A 387 1.99 -30.86 -7.52
CA TYR A 387 1.97 -31.80 -6.40
C TYR A 387 0.89 -31.35 -5.41
N SER A 388 0.25 -32.29 -4.74
CA SER A 388 -0.49 -31.98 -3.52
C SER A 388 0.49 -31.86 -2.35
N LEU A 389 0.22 -30.99 -1.38
CA LEU A 389 0.98 -30.91 -0.14
C LEU A 389 0.09 -31.38 1.00
N ASP A 390 0.65 -32.10 1.97
CA ASP A 390 -0.03 -32.32 3.24
C ASP A 390 -0.02 -31.06 4.12
N GLN A 391 -0.64 -31.16 5.30
CA GLN A 391 -0.72 -30.09 6.30
C GLN A 391 0.65 -29.64 6.81
N ASN A 392 1.70 -30.42 6.56
CA ASN A 392 3.08 -30.14 6.96
C ASN A 392 3.95 -29.66 5.80
N GLY A 393 3.36 -29.41 4.61
CA GLY A 393 4.09 -28.95 3.44
C GLY A 393 4.91 -30.04 2.74
N THR A 394 4.65 -31.32 3.03
CA THR A 394 5.32 -32.44 2.36
C THR A 394 4.56 -32.82 1.10
N PRO A 395 5.22 -32.99 -0.06
CA PRO A 395 4.57 -33.47 -1.27
C PRO A 395 3.90 -34.83 -1.06
N GLN A 396 2.61 -34.88 -1.35
CA GLN A 396 1.80 -36.09 -1.35
C GLN A 396 1.56 -36.56 -2.80
N ALA A 397 1.32 -37.86 -2.95
CA ALA A 397 1.06 -38.47 -4.25
C ALA A 397 -0.41 -38.28 -4.65
N GLY A 398 -0.67 -37.49 -5.70
CA GLY A 398 -1.98 -37.42 -6.34
C GLY A 398 -2.32 -36.02 -6.83
N VAL A 399 -2.65 -35.93 -8.13
CA VAL A 399 -3.30 -34.79 -8.75
C VAL A 399 -4.53 -35.34 -9.47
N ASP A 400 -5.72 -34.98 -9.03
CA ASP A 400 -6.96 -35.34 -9.71
C ASP A 400 -7.29 -34.32 -10.78
N ILE A 401 -7.39 -34.78 -12.03
CA ILE A 401 -7.90 -33.98 -13.15
C ILE A 401 -9.33 -34.44 -13.40
N ILE A 402 -10.31 -33.64 -12.97
CA ILE A 402 -11.74 -33.92 -13.17
C ILE A 402 -12.19 -33.20 -14.45
N GLY A 403 -12.48 -33.96 -15.50
CA GLY A 403 -12.91 -33.45 -16.82
C GLY A 403 -12.04 -33.97 -17.97
N ASP A 404 -12.06 -33.27 -19.10
CA ASP A 404 -11.28 -33.64 -20.29
C ASP A 404 -9.82 -33.14 -20.18
N LEU A 405 -8.86 -34.02 -20.44
CA LEU A 405 -7.45 -33.66 -20.60
C LEU A 405 -7.10 -33.66 -22.10
N SER A 406 -6.76 -32.49 -22.64
CA SER A 406 -6.26 -32.35 -24.01
C SER A 406 -4.79 -31.94 -24.01
N VAL A 407 -3.92 -32.81 -24.49
CA VAL A 407 -2.49 -32.52 -24.72
C VAL A 407 -2.26 -32.35 -26.21
N ARG A 408 -1.71 -31.19 -26.62
CA ARG A 408 -1.20 -30.99 -27.99
C ARG A 408 0.29 -31.31 -28.00
N GLY A 409 0.63 -32.56 -28.30
CA GLY A 409 2.00 -33.09 -28.30
C GLY A 409 2.06 -34.50 -27.72
N ASP A 410 3.27 -34.97 -27.41
CA ASP A 410 3.48 -36.29 -26.84
C ASP A 410 3.17 -36.29 -25.32
N ILE A 411 2.49 -37.34 -24.87
CA ILE A 411 2.33 -37.64 -23.44
C ILE A 411 3.22 -38.83 -23.08
N PHE A 412 4.11 -38.63 -22.10
CA PHE A 412 4.90 -39.71 -21.51
C PHE A 412 4.37 -39.98 -20.10
N VAL A 413 3.97 -41.23 -19.83
CA VAL A 413 3.48 -41.67 -18.52
C VAL A 413 4.42 -42.75 -18.01
N ASP A 414 5.19 -42.45 -16.96
CA ASP A 414 6.18 -43.38 -16.37
C ASP A 414 5.53 -44.35 -15.34
N GLY A 415 4.34 -44.84 -15.64
CA GLY A 415 3.54 -45.61 -14.68
C GLY A 415 2.31 -46.26 -15.28
N THR A 416 1.44 -46.78 -14.43
CA THR A 416 0.23 -47.50 -14.86
C THR A 416 -0.88 -46.54 -15.29
N VAL A 417 -1.41 -46.73 -16.49
CA VAL A 417 -2.63 -46.09 -16.95
C VAL A 417 -3.81 -47.02 -16.70
N TYR A 418 -4.62 -46.72 -15.70
CA TYR A 418 -5.92 -47.38 -15.50
C TYR A 418 -7.01 -46.60 -16.22
N THR A 419 -7.62 -47.23 -17.23
CA THR A 419 -8.76 -46.64 -17.94
C THR A 419 -9.82 -47.70 -18.22
N SER A 420 -11.07 -47.36 -17.94
CA SER A 420 -12.23 -48.20 -18.21
C SER A 420 -12.90 -47.87 -19.55
N LYS A 421 -12.42 -46.83 -20.25
CA LYS A 421 -13.05 -46.28 -21.47
C LYS A 421 -12.00 -45.63 -22.39
N ILE A 422 -11.19 -46.45 -23.07
CA ILE A 422 -10.52 -45.98 -24.30
C ILE A 422 -11.55 -46.06 -25.42
N ALA A 423 -11.87 -44.94 -26.06
CA ALA A 423 -12.79 -44.95 -27.19
C ALA A 423 -12.24 -45.83 -28.33
N PRO A 424 -13.10 -46.59 -29.05
CA PRO A 424 -12.68 -47.29 -30.27
C PRO A 424 -11.99 -46.29 -31.22
N ASN A 425 -10.79 -46.62 -31.71
CA ASN A 425 -9.91 -45.79 -32.56
C ASN A 425 -9.08 -44.69 -31.85
N ALA A 426 -9.09 -44.58 -30.52
CA ALA A 426 -8.25 -43.61 -29.81
C ALA A 426 -6.76 -43.99 -29.73
N ALA A 427 -6.41 -45.22 -30.12
CA ALA A 427 -5.02 -45.67 -30.24
C ALA A 427 -4.78 -46.16 -31.68
N THR A 428 -3.95 -45.44 -32.42
CA THR A 428 -3.60 -45.72 -33.81
C THR A 428 -2.58 -46.85 -33.97
N GLN A 429 -1.88 -47.20 -32.88
CA GLN A 429 -0.94 -48.31 -32.84
C GLN A 429 -0.90 -48.87 -31.42
N VAL A 430 -1.58 -49.98 -31.18
CA VAL A 430 -1.50 -50.71 -29.91
C VAL A 430 -0.54 -51.86 -30.09
N TRP A 431 0.61 -51.81 -29.41
CA TRP A 431 1.50 -52.96 -29.30
C TRP A 431 0.92 -53.90 -28.25
N TYR A 432 0.21 -54.94 -28.68
CA TYR A 432 -0.39 -55.91 -27.75
C TYR A 432 0.65 -56.89 -27.19
N THR A 433 0.71 -56.92 -25.86
CA THR A 433 1.01 -58.01 -24.91
C THR A 433 1.72 -59.28 -25.42
N SER A 434 2.93 -59.54 -24.92
CA SER A 434 3.48 -60.90 -24.84
C SER A 434 2.86 -61.65 -23.65
N ARG A 435 2.22 -62.79 -23.89
CA ARG A 435 1.82 -63.72 -22.84
C ARG A 435 2.86 -64.85 -22.80
N SER A 436 3.40 -65.11 -21.62
CA SER A 436 4.39 -66.17 -21.40
C SER A 436 3.79 -67.14 -20.39
N ASP A 437 3.48 -68.36 -20.82
CA ASP A 437 2.96 -69.43 -19.97
C ASP A 437 3.96 -70.61 -19.98
N VAL A 438 4.15 -71.24 -18.82
CA VAL A 438 4.99 -72.45 -18.66
C VAL A 438 4.07 -73.66 -18.58
N ILE A 439 4.21 -74.59 -19.53
CA ILE A 439 3.38 -75.82 -19.58
C ILE A 439 4.30 -77.04 -19.57
N GLN A 440 4.04 -78.01 -18.68
CA GLN A 440 4.74 -79.30 -18.61
C GLN A 440 3.96 -80.38 -19.38
N TYR A 441 4.65 -81.21 -20.17
CA TYR A 441 4.00 -82.16 -21.10
C TYR A 441 4.33 -83.63 -20.79
N PRO A 442 3.34 -84.44 -20.40
CA PRO A 442 3.36 -85.90 -20.58
C PRO A 442 3.12 -86.27 -22.05
N THR A 443 3.70 -87.38 -22.51
CA THR A 443 3.55 -87.89 -23.88
C THR A 443 2.07 -88.15 -24.23
N GLY A 444 1.61 -87.72 -25.41
CA GLY A 444 0.24 -87.95 -25.89
C GLY A 444 -0.80 -86.90 -25.47
N ILE A 445 -0.41 -85.81 -24.79
CA ILE A 445 -1.31 -84.70 -24.46
C ILE A 445 -1.04 -83.51 -25.39
N ILE A 446 -2.11 -83.00 -26.01
CA ILE A 446 -2.11 -81.75 -26.77
C ILE A 446 -2.26 -80.60 -25.76
N SER A 447 -1.29 -79.68 -25.72
CA SER A 447 -1.52 -78.39 -25.04
C SER A 447 -1.77 -77.32 -26.06
N THR A 448 -2.79 -76.50 -25.79
CA THR A 448 -3.22 -75.42 -26.65
C THR A 448 -3.07 -74.09 -25.92
N LEU A 449 -2.32 -73.16 -26.48
CA LEU A 449 -2.29 -71.77 -26.06
C LEU A 449 -3.23 -70.98 -26.97
N SER A 450 -4.24 -70.33 -26.40
CA SER A 450 -5.15 -69.46 -27.15
C SER A 450 -4.96 -67.99 -26.82
N THR A 451 -5.01 -67.16 -27.87
CA THR A 451 -5.05 -65.70 -27.74
C THR A 451 -6.07 -65.10 -28.71
N GLY A 452 -6.88 -64.17 -28.21
CA GLY A 452 -7.85 -63.44 -29.01
C GLY A 452 -7.20 -62.21 -29.64
N PHE A 453 -7.52 -61.94 -30.91
CA PHE A 453 -7.10 -60.72 -31.60
C PHE A 453 -8.21 -60.22 -32.54
N ALA A 454 -8.22 -58.92 -32.82
CA ALA A 454 -9.16 -58.32 -33.77
C ALA A 454 -8.39 -57.81 -34.98
N LYS A 455 -8.84 -58.13 -36.19
CA LYS A 455 -8.36 -57.49 -37.43
C LYS A 455 -9.36 -56.42 -37.85
N TYR A 456 -8.88 -55.20 -38.07
CA TYR A 456 -9.72 -54.04 -38.42
C TYR A 456 -9.96 -53.94 -39.93
N ALA A 457 -11.09 -53.33 -40.33
CA ALA A 457 -11.43 -53.11 -41.73
C ALA A 457 -10.56 -52.01 -42.36
N GLY A 458 -10.05 -52.25 -43.57
CA GLY A 458 -9.30 -51.27 -44.36
C GLY A 458 -7.78 -51.35 -44.27
N SER A 459 -7.23 -52.37 -43.61
CA SER A 459 -5.79 -52.65 -43.63
C SER A 459 -5.49 -53.89 -44.48
N GLU A 460 -4.54 -53.81 -45.43
CA GLU A 460 -3.93 -54.98 -46.10
C GLU A 460 -3.04 -55.78 -45.12
N SER A 461 -3.44 -55.81 -43.85
CA SER A 461 -2.56 -56.23 -42.80
C SER A 461 -2.35 -57.73 -42.82
N VAL A 462 -1.09 -58.10 -42.74
CA VAL A 462 -0.70 -59.49 -42.55
C VAL A 462 -0.49 -59.71 -41.07
N VAL A 463 -1.23 -60.67 -40.50
CA VAL A 463 -1.01 -61.09 -39.12
C VAL A 463 0.16 -62.06 -39.12
N GLN A 464 1.24 -61.69 -38.44
CA GLN A 464 2.41 -62.52 -38.21
C GLN A 464 2.33 -63.15 -36.83
N TYR A 465 2.60 -64.44 -36.77
CA TYR A 465 2.79 -65.17 -35.53
C TYR A 465 4.26 -65.54 -35.42
N ASP A 466 4.88 -65.17 -34.31
CA ASP A 466 6.20 -65.69 -33.93
C ASP A 466 5.99 -66.65 -32.78
N VAL A 467 6.23 -67.94 -33.01
CA VAL A 467 6.24 -68.95 -31.96
C VAL A 467 7.67 -69.35 -31.70
N GLN A 468 8.09 -69.25 -30.45
CA GLN A 468 9.39 -69.75 -30.00
C GLN A 468 9.16 -70.98 -29.13
N VAL A 469 9.67 -72.13 -29.58
CA VAL A 469 9.62 -73.40 -28.84
C VAL A 469 11.03 -73.76 -28.41
N PRO A 470 11.43 -73.51 -27.15
CA PRO A 470 12.68 -74.03 -26.65
C PRO A 470 12.51 -75.52 -26.35
N LEU A 471 13.34 -76.35 -26.99
CA LEU A 471 13.42 -77.78 -26.72
C LEU A 471 14.61 -78.04 -25.81
N PHE A 472 14.40 -78.79 -24.74
CA PHE A 472 15.44 -79.20 -23.80
C PHE A 472 15.38 -80.71 -23.62
N GLY A 473 16.38 -81.44 -24.13
CA GLY A 473 16.45 -82.89 -23.99
C GLY A 473 17.52 -83.51 -24.87
N THR A 474 18.00 -84.69 -24.48
CA THR A 474 19.05 -85.47 -25.15
C THR A 474 18.50 -86.51 -26.13
N ASP A 475 17.19 -86.75 -26.13
CA ASP A 475 16.56 -87.78 -26.97
C ASP A 475 15.95 -87.17 -28.24
N ALA A 476 15.89 -87.96 -29.31
CA ALA A 476 15.17 -87.57 -30.52
C ALA A 476 13.67 -87.37 -30.20
N VAL A 477 13.15 -86.17 -30.45
CA VAL A 477 11.73 -85.85 -30.23
C VAL A 477 11.08 -85.49 -31.56
N LYS A 478 9.93 -86.12 -31.84
CA LYS A 478 9.03 -85.72 -32.92
C LYS A 478 7.89 -84.89 -32.35
N ILE A 479 7.73 -83.69 -32.89
CA ILE A 479 6.73 -82.73 -32.45
C ILE A 479 5.90 -82.32 -33.66
N ASN A 480 4.59 -82.50 -33.55
CA ASN A 480 3.66 -81.83 -34.44
C ASN A 480 3.21 -80.54 -33.74
N ALA A 481 3.39 -79.42 -34.41
CA ALA A 481 2.87 -78.14 -33.95
C ALA A 481 1.92 -77.61 -35.01
N TRP A 482 0.79 -77.04 -34.61
CA TRP A 482 -0.08 -76.36 -35.56
C TRP A 482 -0.67 -75.10 -34.97
N LEU A 483 -0.85 -74.12 -35.85
CA LEU A 483 -1.53 -72.87 -35.55
C LEU A 483 -2.89 -72.90 -36.23
N ASP A 484 -3.93 -72.89 -35.42
CA ASP A 484 -5.31 -72.75 -35.82
C ASP A 484 -5.78 -71.32 -35.63
N VAL A 485 -6.48 -70.76 -36.60
CA VAL A 485 -7.15 -69.46 -36.48
C VAL A 485 -8.66 -69.70 -36.57
N TRP A 486 -9.37 -69.33 -35.51
CA TRP A 486 -10.81 -69.50 -35.38
C TRP A 486 -11.52 -68.14 -35.46
N GLN A 487 -12.74 -68.10 -36.00
CA GLN A 487 -13.64 -66.94 -35.96
C GLN A 487 -15.01 -67.42 -35.51
N GLY A 488 -15.52 -66.89 -34.39
CA GLY A 488 -16.84 -67.28 -33.87
C GLY A 488 -17.00 -68.79 -33.63
N GLY A 489 -15.94 -69.48 -33.21
CA GLY A 489 -15.94 -70.92 -32.99
C GLY A 489 -15.82 -71.79 -34.25
N THR A 490 -15.64 -71.19 -35.43
CA THR A 490 -15.35 -71.91 -36.70
C THR A 490 -13.87 -71.81 -37.04
N LEU A 491 -13.22 -72.93 -37.37
CA LEU A 491 -11.82 -72.94 -37.82
C LEU A 491 -11.74 -72.33 -39.22
N ILE A 492 -11.06 -71.19 -39.34
CA ILE A 492 -10.92 -70.45 -40.59
C ILE A 492 -9.64 -70.87 -41.32
N GLN A 493 -8.57 -71.16 -40.59
CA GLN A 493 -7.31 -71.56 -41.18
C GLN A 493 -6.48 -72.43 -40.24
N ASN A 494 -5.79 -73.43 -40.79
CA ASN A 494 -4.84 -74.28 -40.07
C ASN A 494 -3.49 -74.27 -40.82
N ARG A 495 -2.41 -74.15 -40.07
CA ARG A 495 -1.03 -74.33 -40.54
C ARG A 495 -0.32 -75.29 -39.59
N GLY A 496 -0.15 -76.54 -40.01
CA GLY A 496 0.69 -77.51 -39.32
C GLY A 496 2.15 -77.46 -39.78
N ILE A 497 3.07 -77.66 -38.84
CA ILE A 497 4.45 -78.06 -39.09
C ILE A 497 4.73 -79.33 -38.30
N ARG A 498 5.32 -80.31 -38.98
CA ARG A 498 5.96 -81.45 -38.34
C ARG A 498 7.45 -81.16 -38.22
N MET A 499 7.97 -81.27 -37.00
CA MET A 499 9.39 -81.13 -36.69
C MET A 499 9.92 -82.46 -36.17
N GLU A 500 11.05 -82.87 -36.72
CA GLU A 500 11.83 -84.02 -36.25
C GLU A 500 13.20 -83.50 -35.85
N VAL A 501 13.56 -83.67 -34.59
CA VAL A 501 14.87 -83.29 -34.06
C VAL A 501 15.63 -84.56 -33.74
N ASP A 502 16.72 -84.80 -34.47
CA ASP A 502 17.62 -85.93 -34.23
C ASP A 502 18.50 -85.67 -33.00
N GLY A 503 18.42 -86.55 -32.00
CA GLY A 503 18.97 -86.36 -30.65
C GLY A 503 20.48 -86.56 -30.49
N ASN A 504 21.30 -86.18 -31.48
CA ASN A 504 22.71 -86.60 -31.50
C ASN A 504 23.74 -85.53 -31.08
N ASN A 505 23.34 -84.37 -30.54
CA ASN A 505 24.29 -83.36 -30.03
C ASN A 505 23.76 -82.59 -28.82
N GLU A 506 24.51 -82.60 -27.71
CA GLU A 506 24.20 -81.97 -26.41
C GLU A 506 24.37 -80.43 -26.38
N THR A 507 24.18 -79.71 -27.48
CA THR A 507 24.44 -78.26 -27.51
C THR A 507 23.29 -77.51 -28.15
N TYR A 508 22.54 -76.76 -27.31
CA TYR A 508 21.54 -75.74 -27.63
C TYR A 508 20.74 -75.96 -28.94
N LEU A 509 19.53 -76.49 -28.79
CA LEU A 509 18.63 -76.68 -29.93
C LEU A 509 18.28 -75.32 -30.59
N PRO A 510 18.21 -75.26 -31.93
CA PRO A 510 17.87 -74.04 -32.65
C PRO A 510 16.45 -73.59 -32.30
N PHE A 511 16.26 -72.29 -32.06
CA PHE A 511 14.93 -71.69 -32.03
C PHE A 511 14.27 -71.86 -33.39
N VAL A 512 13.17 -72.60 -33.44
CA VAL A 512 12.36 -72.66 -34.65
C VAL A 512 11.45 -71.45 -34.66
N TYR A 513 11.76 -70.48 -35.52
CA TYR A 513 10.86 -69.38 -35.84
C TYR A 513 10.01 -69.80 -37.03
N GLN A 514 8.70 -69.86 -36.81
CA GLN A 514 7.76 -70.02 -37.90
C GLN A 514 6.95 -68.74 -38.07
N HIS A 515 7.17 -68.05 -39.18
CA HIS A 515 6.33 -66.92 -39.58
C HIS A 515 5.14 -67.45 -40.38
N CYS A 516 3.96 -67.39 -39.78
CA CYS A 516 2.71 -67.61 -40.51
C CYS A 516 2.10 -66.28 -40.89
N PHE A 517 1.78 -66.13 -42.18
CA PHE A 517 1.11 -64.96 -42.72
C PHE A 517 -0.31 -65.35 -43.15
N PHE A 518 -1.30 -64.69 -42.56
CA PHE A 518 -2.71 -64.94 -42.87
C PHE A 518 -3.36 -63.68 -43.43
N ASN A 519 -4.06 -63.82 -44.56
CA ASN A 519 -4.89 -62.76 -45.10
C ASN A 519 -6.33 -62.98 -44.63
N LEU A 520 -6.62 -62.51 -43.42
CA LEU A 520 -7.94 -62.64 -42.80
C LEU A 520 -8.82 -61.43 -43.18
N PRO A 521 -10.14 -61.57 -43.33
CA PRO A 521 -11.04 -60.41 -43.39
C PRO A 521 -11.07 -59.66 -42.03
N ALA A 522 -11.79 -58.54 -41.97
CA ALA A 522 -11.99 -57.84 -40.70
C ALA A 522 -12.89 -58.67 -39.77
N GLY A 523 -12.53 -58.75 -38.49
CA GLY A 523 -13.27 -59.55 -37.52
C GLY A 523 -12.47 -59.87 -36.27
N ASN A 524 -13.14 -60.50 -35.30
CA ASN A 524 -12.51 -61.03 -34.10
C ASN A 524 -12.14 -62.49 -34.32
N TYR A 525 -10.89 -62.81 -34.05
CA TYR A 525 -10.29 -64.11 -34.28
C TYR A 525 -9.67 -64.65 -32.99
N GLU A 526 -9.56 -65.97 -32.89
CA GLU A 526 -8.85 -66.67 -31.83
C GLU A 526 -7.76 -67.50 -32.48
N ALA A 527 -6.51 -67.19 -32.19
CA ALA A 527 -5.38 -68.00 -32.58
C ALA A 527 -5.13 -69.05 -31.50
N ARG A 528 -5.09 -70.33 -31.89
CA ARG A 528 -4.79 -71.46 -31.03
C ARG A 528 -3.55 -72.14 -31.55
N PHE A 529 -2.47 -72.07 -30.80
CA PHE A 529 -1.28 -72.85 -31.09
C PHE A 529 -1.30 -74.10 -30.25
N SER A 530 -1.26 -75.24 -30.93
CA SER A 530 -1.27 -76.54 -30.31
C SER A 530 0.00 -77.29 -30.61
N ILE A 531 0.53 -77.98 -29.61
CA ILE A 531 1.66 -78.89 -29.77
C ILE A 531 1.25 -80.28 -29.32
N GLU A 532 1.57 -81.25 -30.14
CA GLU A 532 1.49 -82.67 -29.83
C GLU A 532 2.87 -83.31 -29.96
N ARG A 533 3.29 -84.02 -28.92
CA ARG A 533 4.47 -84.87 -28.96
C ARG A 533 4.07 -86.27 -29.40
N THR A 534 4.59 -86.72 -30.55
CA THR A 534 4.21 -88.03 -31.11
C THR A 534 5.13 -89.19 -30.72
N SER A 535 6.34 -88.94 -30.22
CA SER A 535 7.27 -90.01 -29.75
C SER A 535 8.39 -89.51 -28.81
N GLY A 536 8.99 -90.42 -28.02
CA GLY A 536 10.20 -90.22 -27.19
C GLY A 536 10.00 -90.45 -25.67
N HIS A 537 11.09 -90.71 -24.92
CA HIS A 537 11.08 -90.92 -23.45
C HIS A 537 10.79 -89.64 -22.66
N ASN A 538 10.31 -89.77 -21.41
CA ASN A 538 9.90 -88.67 -20.52
C ASN A 538 11.02 -87.66 -20.24
N CYS A 539 11.20 -86.67 -21.11
CA CYS A 539 11.98 -85.47 -20.85
C CYS A 539 11.05 -84.37 -20.29
N SER A 540 11.42 -83.80 -19.13
CA SER A 540 10.74 -82.65 -18.55
C SER A 540 11.17 -81.37 -19.26
N THR A 541 10.48 -80.99 -20.32
CA THR A 541 10.71 -79.70 -20.98
C THR A 541 9.99 -78.60 -20.20
N ASN A 542 10.71 -77.87 -19.34
CA ASN A 542 10.27 -76.57 -18.84
C ASN A 542 10.61 -75.51 -19.89
N GLY A 543 9.79 -75.40 -20.92
CA GLY A 543 9.95 -74.40 -21.98
C GLY A 543 9.02 -73.22 -21.77
N LEU A 544 9.56 -71.99 -21.89
CA LEU A 544 8.76 -70.77 -22.04
C LEU A 544 8.36 -70.65 -23.51
N TYR A 545 7.05 -70.64 -23.77
CA TYR A 545 6.53 -70.42 -25.12
C TYR A 545 6.17 -68.95 -25.27
N HIS A 546 6.76 -68.30 -26.26
CA HIS A 546 6.36 -66.95 -26.65
C HIS A 546 5.57 -67.04 -27.94
N MET A 547 4.30 -66.63 -27.89
CA MET A 547 3.52 -66.31 -29.07
C MET A 547 3.42 -64.79 -29.18
N ILE A 548 3.98 -64.23 -30.25
CA ILE A 548 3.82 -62.81 -30.55
C ILE A 548 2.94 -62.70 -31.79
N VAL A 549 1.83 -61.95 -31.66
CA VAL A 549 0.94 -61.64 -32.77
C VAL A 549 1.22 -60.20 -33.18
N ARG A 550 1.63 -60.00 -34.43
CA ARG A 550 1.90 -58.66 -34.98
C ARG A 550 1.01 -58.40 -36.16
N GLU A 551 0.40 -57.23 -36.20
CA GLU A 551 -0.29 -56.73 -37.39
C GLU A 551 0.68 -55.84 -38.18
N PHE A 552 1.08 -56.27 -39.37
CA PHE A 552 1.90 -55.45 -40.26
C PHE A 552 1.03 -54.83 -41.34
N LYS A 553 1.04 -53.51 -41.46
CA LYS A 553 0.52 -52.82 -42.64
C LYS A 553 1.54 -53.00 -43.76
N ARG A 554 1.13 -53.60 -44.87
CA ARG A 554 1.94 -53.60 -46.09
C ARG A 554 2.07 -52.19 -46.67
#